data_AF-A0AAE0BCL8-F1
#
_entry.id   AF-A0AAE0BCL8-F1
#
_cell.length_a   1.000
_cell.length_b   1.000
_cell.length_c   1.000
_cell.angle_alpha   90.00
_cell.angle_beta   90.00
_cell.angle_gamma   90.00
#
_symmetry.space_group_name_H-M   'P 1'
#
loop_
_entity.id
_entity.type
_entity.pdbx_description
1 polymer ?
#
loop_
_entity_poly.entity_id
_entity_poly.type
_entity_poly.pdbx_seq_one_letter_code
_entity_poly.pdbx_strand_id
1 'polypeptide(L)'
;MLFAFSLLSILFSTQRTAAQKTPHKVTWTSHQGALAAGQDLPGTPKMATVSEAEEFCGSSNLCVGFTFASNVSVPSLPVKTYFKMSYDGNTSPGWYSYTRPMPWQRPLVKVVMNTPARAKGAVCLDGSPGAFYWGRALDPTLATSWVIFFEGGGWCYSEADCANRARTDLGSSVSYPPTITQARYKAGIFGPNPSQNPDFAGANHVYLKYCDGNSFSGDREKPVKTTAGVTLHFRGKRILDAVLDTLAMDPTYNLSEASDVLLTGCSAGGLSTYLHADYIGERLDVLAPNLQRYKAAPCSGFFLDHPNAEGLPVYTQQMKAIFALSNATAGMNAACIAAHSPTGDQWKCNLAQYTYAHVQTPIMVLNSALDCWSTGCILAAEREAPGASQNGNCSASTAFPKGCACYGCAIERTCSASAFQRFQDWEHSFLEALTAPATYHKPGNGAFIYSCYTHCAGSQSLFNSIEVDGVTMQAAVSAWWNDATTTHNYSPCRWIGPGQQQCNPSCPWAGDRTLEVTEAWQVGENFLADYHPHYL
;
A
#
# COMPACT_ATOMS: atom_id res chain seq x y z
N MET A 1 -76.41 -36.84 19.61
CA MET A 1 -76.31 -36.46 18.17
C MET A 1 -74.92 -35.90 17.94
N LEU A 2 -74.07 -36.36 17.03
CA LEU A 2 -73.99 -37.52 16.14
C LEU A 2 -72.60 -37.34 15.47
N PHE A 3 -71.68 -38.32 15.62
CA PHE A 3 -70.53 -38.67 14.75
C PHE A 3 -69.41 -37.61 14.45
N ALA A 4 -68.12 -37.92 14.29
CA ALA A 4 -67.26 -39.10 14.49
C ALA A 4 -65.84 -38.78 13.94
N PHE A 5 -64.80 -39.33 14.61
CA PHE A 5 -63.51 -39.87 14.10
C PHE A 5 -62.63 -39.04 13.13
N SER A 6 -61.45 -38.57 13.56
CA SER A 6 -60.12 -39.26 13.59
C SER A 6 -59.42 -39.41 12.23
N LEU A 7 -58.24 -38.79 12.06
CA LEU A 7 -57.00 -39.49 11.65
C LEU A 7 -55.75 -38.60 11.72
N LEU A 8 -54.71 -39.20 12.31
CA LEU A 8 -53.31 -38.78 12.41
C LEU A 8 -52.64 -38.71 11.02
N SER A 9 -51.73 -37.75 10.81
CA SER A 9 -50.57 -37.93 9.91
C SER A 9 -49.48 -36.91 10.22
N ILE A 10 -48.35 -37.42 10.71
CA ILE A 10 -47.07 -36.74 10.88
C ILE A 10 -46.45 -36.58 9.49
N LEU A 11 -46.05 -35.36 9.11
CA LEU A 11 -45.11 -35.12 8.01
C LEU A 11 -44.16 -33.98 8.40
N PHE A 12 -42.89 -34.35 8.60
CA PHE A 12 -41.76 -33.42 8.55
C PHE A 12 -41.74 -32.74 7.19
N SER A 13 -41.68 -31.40 7.17
CA SER A 13 -41.19 -30.66 6.01
C SER A 13 -40.40 -29.45 6.50
N THR A 14 -39.09 -29.58 6.33
CA THR A 14 -38.11 -28.50 6.34
C THR A 14 -38.49 -27.48 5.27
N GLN A 15 -38.81 -26.25 5.66
CA GLN A 15 -38.57 -25.10 4.79
C GLN A 15 -37.82 -24.03 5.56
N ARG A 16 -36.50 -24.03 5.29
CA ARG A 16 -35.62 -22.88 5.45
C ARG A 16 -36.32 -21.68 4.80
N THR A 17 -36.60 -20.65 5.58
CA THR A 17 -36.82 -19.31 5.02
C THR A 17 -35.51 -18.89 4.37
N ALA A 18 -35.40 -19.13 3.06
CA ALA A 18 -34.41 -18.45 2.25
C ALA A 18 -34.74 -16.96 2.33
N ALA A 19 -33.92 -16.21 3.07
CA ALA A 19 -33.88 -14.76 2.94
C ALA A 19 -33.62 -14.49 1.45
N GLN A 20 -34.66 -14.02 0.76
CA GLN A 20 -34.59 -13.61 -0.63
C GLN A 20 -33.67 -12.39 -0.66
N LYS A 21 -32.37 -12.62 -0.89
CA LYS A 21 -31.40 -11.56 -1.17
C LYS A 21 -31.95 -10.82 -2.40
N THR A 22 -32.52 -9.64 -2.18
CA THR A 22 -32.74 -8.68 -3.25
C THR A 22 -31.40 -8.46 -3.93
N PRO A 23 -31.26 -8.73 -5.25
CA PRO A 23 -30.04 -8.43 -5.96
C PRO A 23 -29.76 -6.94 -5.79
N HIS A 24 -28.56 -6.59 -5.34
CA HIS A 24 -28.13 -5.19 -5.33
C HIS A 24 -28.32 -4.64 -6.74
N LYS A 25 -29.21 -3.65 -6.88
CA LYS A 25 -29.51 -3.03 -8.18
C LYS A 25 -28.23 -2.38 -8.68
N VAL A 26 -27.58 -3.00 -9.66
CA VAL A 26 -26.37 -2.48 -10.29
C VAL A 26 -26.72 -1.14 -10.92
N THR A 27 -26.03 -0.07 -10.53
CA THR A 27 -26.26 1.26 -11.11
C THR A 27 -25.37 1.39 -12.34
N TRP A 28 -25.93 1.66 -13.51
CA TRP A 28 -25.17 1.82 -14.76
C TRP A 28 -24.96 3.31 -15.06
N THR A 29 -23.78 3.67 -15.55
CA THR A 29 -23.45 5.04 -15.93
C THR A 29 -23.39 5.18 -17.44
N SER A 30 -24.22 6.06 -18.00
CA SER A 30 -24.23 6.36 -19.43
C SER A 30 -23.16 7.38 -19.80
N HIS A 31 -22.47 7.16 -20.91
CA HIS A 31 -21.56 8.12 -21.52
C HIS A 31 -21.67 8.08 -23.05
N GLN A 32 -21.36 9.20 -23.69
CA GLN A 32 -21.31 9.31 -25.15
C GLN A 32 -19.97 8.75 -25.66
N GLY A 33 -20.02 7.96 -26.72
CA GLY A 33 -18.91 7.16 -27.23
C GLY A 33 -19.13 5.66 -26.99
N ALA A 34 -18.46 4.81 -27.75
CA ALA A 34 -18.44 3.36 -27.54
C ALA A 34 -17.45 2.98 -26.40
N LEU A 35 -17.72 1.87 -25.72
CA LEU A 35 -16.72 1.08 -25.03
C LEU A 35 -15.69 0.59 -26.04
N ALA A 36 -14.43 0.83 -25.71
CA ALA A 36 -13.50 -0.26 -25.54
C ALA A 36 -13.59 -1.57 -26.35
N ALA A 37 -12.58 -1.84 -27.19
CA ALA A 37 -12.25 -3.15 -27.74
C ALA A 37 -11.90 -4.18 -26.64
N GLY A 38 -12.93 -4.90 -26.18
CA GLY A 38 -12.81 -6.18 -25.48
C GLY A 38 -13.48 -7.31 -26.25
N GLN A 39 -13.43 -8.53 -25.71
CA GLN A 39 -14.23 -9.65 -26.22
C GLN A 39 -15.69 -9.49 -25.82
N ASP A 40 -16.58 -9.83 -26.75
CA ASP A 40 -18.01 -9.89 -26.45
C ASP A 40 -18.31 -11.10 -25.58
N LEU A 41 -19.31 -10.95 -24.71
CA LEU A 41 -19.78 -12.06 -23.89
C LEU A 41 -20.33 -13.19 -24.78
N PRO A 42 -19.92 -14.46 -24.58
CA PRO A 42 -20.49 -15.57 -25.31
C PRO A 42 -21.99 -15.74 -25.01
N GLY A 43 -22.80 -16.02 -26.03
CA GLY A 43 -24.22 -16.33 -25.88
C GLY A 43 -25.14 -15.14 -25.65
N THR A 44 -24.66 -13.90 -25.78
CA THR A 44 -25.51 -12.70 -25.61
C THR A 44 -26.44 -12.44 -26.78
N PRO A 45 -27.65 -11.91 -26.53
CA PRO A 45 -28.53 -11.45 -27.60
C PRO A 45 -27.91 -10.26 -28.35
N LYS A 46 -27.82 -10.33 -29.68
CA LYS A 46 -27.23 -9.24 -30.50
C LYS A 46 -28.10 -7.98 -30.61
N MET A 47 -29.37 -8.09 -30.25
CA MET A 47 -30.35 -7.02 -30.26
C MET A 47 -31.05 -6.98 -28.90
N ALA A 48 -31.05 -5.83 -28.23
CA ALA A 48 -31.70 -5.65 -26.93
C ALA A 48 -32.11 -4.18 -26.73
N THR A 49 -33.14 -3.92 -25.94
CA THR A 49 -33.38 -2.59 -25.36
C THR A 49 -32.35 -2.28 -24.28
N VAL A 50 -32.26 -1.02 -23.84
CA VAL A 50 -31.36 -0.65 -22.73
C VAL A 50 -31.73 -1.40 -21.45
N SER A 51 -33.02 -1.49 -21.13
CA SER A 51 -33.48 -2.20 -19.92
C SER A 51 -33.13 -3.69 -19.95
N GLU A 52 -33.28 -4.35 -21.09
CA GLU A 52 -32.93 -5.77 -21.24
C GLU A 52 -31.41 -5.98 -21.18
N ALA A 53 -30.62 -5.05 -21.73
CA ALA A 53 -29.16 -5.10 -21.65
C ALA A 53 -28.66 -4.86 -20.21
N GLU A 54 -29.25 -3.93 -19.47
CA GLU A 54 -28.96 -3.70 -18.05
C GLU A 54 -29.32 -4.92 -17.20
N GLU A 55 -30.46 -5.56 -17.45
CA GLU A 55 -30.89 -6.77 -16.74
C GLU A 55 -29.96 -7.95 -17.05
N PHE A 56 -29.67 -8.18 -18.34
CA PHE A 56 -28.74 -9.22 -18.78
C PHE A 56 -27.36 -9.03 -18.14
N CYS A 57 -26.81 -7.82 -18.22
CA CYS A 57 -25.53 -7.51 -17.60
C CYS A 57 -25.57 -7.48 -16.07
N GLY A 58 -26.70 -7.15 -15.47
CA GLY A 58 -26.91 -7.24 -14.02
C GLY A 58 -26.89 -8.69 -13.52
N SER A 59 -27.29 -9.64 -14.36
CA SER A 59 -27.23 -11.08 -14.07
C SER A 59 -25.87 -11.74 -14.36
N SER A 60 -24.95 -11.02 -15.03
CA SER A 60 -23.63 -11.55 -15.42
C SER A 60 -22.50 -10.83 -14.70
N ASN A 61 -21.76 -11.57 -13.85
CA ASN A 61 -20.55 -11.04 -13.19
C ASN A 61 -19.45 -10.67 -14.19
N LEU A 62 -19.48 -11.25 -15.39
CA LEU A 62 -18.53 -11.02 -16.47
C LEU A 62 -18.87 -9.79 -17.33
N CYS A 63 -20.09 -9.24 -17.25
CA CYS A 63 -20.43 -8.02 -17.99
C CYS A 63 -19.88 -6.79 -17.28
N VAL A 64 -18.98 -6.05 -17.95
CA VAL A 64 -18.44 -4.78 -17.44
C VAL A 64 -19.10 -3.55 -18.10
N GLY A 65 -19.82 -3.78 -19.19
CA GLY A 65 -20.28 -2.72 -20.09
C GLY A 65 -21.12 -3.24 -21.26
N PHE A 66 -21.99 -2.40 -21.80
CA PHE A 66 -22.60 -2.62 -23.12
C PHE A 66 -22.70 -1.31 -23.92
N THR A 67 -22.79 -1.41 -25.26
CA THR A 67 -22.86 -0.26 -26.17
C THR A 67 -23.94 -0.41 -27.22
N PHE A 68 -24.55 0.70 -27.64
CA PHE A 68 -25.54 0.76 -28.72
C PHE A 68 -25.39 2.04 -29.56
N ALA A 69 -25.92 2.05 -30.79
CA ALA A 69 -25.75 3.17 -31.72
C ALA A 69 -26.48 4.46 -31.24
N SER A 70 -25.87 5.63 -31.42
CA SER A 70 -26.29 6.88 -30.77
C SER A 70 -27.48 7.61 -31.39
N ASN A 71 -28.21 6.99 -32.31
CA ASN A 71 -29.26 7.65 -33.09
C ASN A 71 -30.60 7.79 -32.34
N VAL A 72 -30.65 7.52 -31.03
CA VAL A 72 -31.87 7.59 -30.22
C VAL A 72 -31.54 7.95 -28.76
N SER A 73 -32.43 8.73 -28.11
CA SER A 73 -32.55 8.70 -26.64
C SER A 73 -32.90 7.27 -26.20
N VAL A 74 -32.53 6.86 -24.97
CA VAL A 74 -32.69 5.49 -24.39
C VAL A 74 -33.73 4.65 -25.16
N PRO A 75 -33.32 3.80 -26.11
CA PRO A 75 -34.23 3.23 -27.08
C PRO A 75 -35.25 2.30 -26.42
N SER A 76 -36.53 2.53 -26.72
CA SER A 76 -37.65 1.70 -26.26
C SER A 76 -37.87 0.43 -27.10
N LEU A 77 -37.21 0.34 -28.27
CA LEU A 77 -37.20 -0.82 -29.15
C LEU A 77 -35.81 -1.48 -29.17
N PRO A 78 -35.71 -2.80 -29.45
CA PRO A 78 -34.42 -3.47 -29.51
C PRO A 78 -33.48 -2.84 -30.54
N VAL A 79 -32.25 -2.53 -30.11
CA VAL A 79 -31.18 -1.98 -30.94
C VAL A 79 -29.99 -2.93 -30.94
N LYS A 80 -29.07 -2.75 -31.90
CA LYS A 80 -27.84 -3.53 -31.94
C LYS A 80 -26.99 -3.19 -30.72
N THR A 81 -26.73 -4.21 -29.89
CA THR A 81 -26.01 -4.06 -28.63
C THR A 81 -24.75 -4.92 -28.66
N TYR A 82 -23.63 -4.35 -28.25
CA TYR A 82 -22.41 -5.10 -27.97
C TYR A 82 -22.19 -5.17 -26.47
N PHE A 83 -21.96 -6.36 -25.96
CA PHE A 83 -21.70 -6.64 -24.55
C PHE A 83 -20.21 -6.85 -24.34
N LYS A 84 -19.62 -6.42 -23.22
CA LYS A 84 -18.16 -6.50 -23.02
C LYS A 84 -17.76 -7.17 -21.72
N MET A 85 -16.62 -7.87 -21.77
CA MET A 85 -15.91 -8.45 -20.62
C MET A 85 -14.75 -7.58 -20.06
N SER A 86 -14.32 -6.52 -20.77
CA SER A 86 -13.17 -5.65 -20.39
C SER A 86 -13.39 -4.15 -20.75
N TYR A 87 -12.52 -3.25 -20.25
CA TYR A 87 -12.66 -1.77 -20.22
C TYR A 87 -11.88 -0.95 -21.27
N ASP A 88 -11.07 -1.52 -22.17
CA ASP A 88 -10.11 -0.75 -23.01
C ASP A 88 -10.47 -0.50 -24.50
N GLY A 89 -10.29 0.74 -24.99
CA GLY A 89 -10.77 1.49 -26.20
C GLY A 89 -10.99 0.87 -27.62
N ASN A 90 -12.12 1.25 -28.28
CA ASN A 90 -12.25 1.61 -29.72
C ASN A 90 -13.03 2.93 -29.77
N THR A 91 -12.59 3.92 -30.55
CA THR A 91 -12.94 5.34 -30.42
C THR A 91 -14.00 5.82 -31.41
N SER A 92 -14.88 4.95 -31.92
CA SER A 92 -15.85 5.33 -32.95
C SER A 92 -16.87 6.36 -32.44
N PRO A 93 -16.87 7.61 -32.98
CA PRO A 93 -17.90 8.59 -32.69
C PRO A 93 -19.26 8.09 -33.21
N GLY A 94 -20.33 8.18 -32.40
CA GLY A 94 -21.70 7.78 -32.80
C GLY A 94 -22.30 6.58 -32.06
N TRP A 95 -21.78 6.23 -30.88
CA TRP A 95 -22.33 5.19 -30.01
C TRP A 95 -22.60 5.75 -28.60
N TYR A 96 -23.53 5.15 -27.86
CA TYR A 96 -23.71 5.35 -26.42
C TYR A 96 -23.29 4.09 -25.68
N SER A 97 -22.69 4.28 -24.51
CA SER A 97 -22.17 3.21 -23.69
C SER A 97 -22.70 3.30 -22.27
N TYR A 98 -23.01 2.14 -21.71
CA TYR A 98 -23.39 1.97 -20.32
C TYR A 98 -22.32 1.11 -19.67
N THR A 99 -21.65 1.65 -18.66
CA THR A 99 -20.68 0.91 -17.87
C THR A 99 -21.25 0.59 -16.51
N ARG A 100 -20.94 -0.61 -16.03
CA ARG A 100 -21.08 -0.94 -14.63
C ARG A 100 -19.90 -0.24 -13.94
N PRO A 101 -20.14 0.69 -13.00
CA PRO A 101 -19.11 1.08 -12.05
C PRO A 101 -18.65 -0.23 -11.42
N MET A 102 -17.39 -0.62 -11.65
CA MET A 102 -16.87 -1.76 -10.94
C MET A 102 -17.08 -1.51 -9.45
N PRO A 103 -17.54 -2.49 -8.66
CA PRO A 103 -17.55 -2.35 -7.21
C PRO A 103 -16.19 -1.85 -6.70
N TRP A 104 -15.10 -2.33 -7.30
CA TRP A 104 -13.71 -1.97 -7.00
C TRP A 104 -13.19 -0.64 -7.56
N GLN A 105 -14.02 0.15 -8.25
CA GLN A 105 -13.68 1.53 -8.62
C GLN A 105 -14.17 2.56 -7.58
N ARG A 106 -14.49 2.13 -6.35
CA ARG A 106 -14.88 3.06 -5.27
C ARG A 106 -13.76 4.09 -5.03
N PRO A 107 -14.01 5.40 -5.20
CA PRO A 107 -13.07 6.39 -4.71
C PRO A 107 -12.97 6.26 -3.19
N LEU A 108 -11.76 6.35 -2.64
CA LEU A 108 -11.60 6.55 -1.22
C LEU A 108 -11.87 8.03 -0.94
N VAL A 109 -12.67 8.31 0.08
CA VAL A 109 -13.12 9.66 0.44
C VAL A 109 -12.20 10.23 1.50
N LYS A 110 -11.80 11.49 1.32
CA LYS A 110 -10.93 12.19 2.28
C LYS A 110 -11.67 12.42 3.60
N VAL A 111 -11.02 12.05 4.69
CA VAL A 111 -11.44 12.36 6.05
C VAL A 111 -10.35 13.23 6.68
N VAL A 112 -10.76 14.40 7.17
CA VAL A 112 -9.86 15.39 7.76
C VAL A 112 -10.06 15.40 9.28
N MET A 113 -8.97 15.44 10.05
CA MET A 113 -9.04 15.48 11.51
C MET A 113 -9.87 16.67 11.98
N ASN A 114 -10.88 16.37 12.80
CA ASN A 114 -11.84 17.36 13.31
C ASN A 114 -11.20 18.33 14.33
N THR A 115 -11.95 19.35 14.75
CA THR A 115 -11.46 20.37 15.69
C THR A 115 -10.94 19.78 17.01
N PRO A 116 -11.63 18.83 17.68
CA PRO A 116 -11.09 18.15 18.86
C PRO A 116 -9.74 17.43 18.63
N ALA A 117 -9.60 16.68 17.55
CA ALA A 117 -8.35 15.99 17.21
C ALA A 117 -7.21 16.99 16.95
N ARG A 118 -7.51 18.09 16.24
CA ARG A 118 -6.55 19.17 16.00
C ARG A 118 -6.13 19.88 17.28
N ALA A 119 -7.04 20.08 18.22
CA ALA A 119 -6.73 20.67 19.53
C ALA A 119 -5.79 19.78 20.34
N LYS A 120 -5.85 18.45 20.15
CA LYS A 120 -4.86 17.51 20.70
C LYS A 120 -3.53 17.49 19.93
N GLY A 121 -3.46 18.12 18.76
CA GLY A 121 -2.24 18.27 17.96
C GLY A 121 -2.15 17.32 16.76
N ALA A 122 -3.26 16.72 16.29
CA ALA A 122 -3.28 15.91 15.08
C ALA A 122 -3.17 16.76 13.80
N VAL A 123 -1.98 17.31 13.54
CA VAL A 123 -1.68 18.23 12.43
C VAL A 123 -0.42 17.81 11.67
N CYS A 124 -0.38 18.05 10.37
CA CYS A 124 0.76 17.82 9.48
C CYS A 124 1.95 18.74 9.84
N LEU A 125 3.08 18.56 9.14
CA LEU A 125 4.29 19.37 9.35
C LEU A 125 4.02 20.88 9.32
N ASP A 126 3.18 21.36 8.40
CA ASP A 126 2.81 22.77 8.24
C ASP A 126 1.71 23.27 9.20
N GLY A 127 1.14 22.38 10.03
CA GLY A 127 0.04 22.69 10.94
C GLY A 127 -1.37 22.55 10.35
N SER A 128 -1.50 22.19 9.07
CA SER A 128 -2.78 21.76 8.49
C SER A 128 -3.27 20.47 9.17
N PRO A 129 -4.58 20.16 9.18
CA PRO A 129 -5.08 18.98 9.89
C PRO A 129 -4.53 17.69 9.28
N GLY A 130 -4.25 16.69 10.12
CA GLY A 130 -4.02 15.33 9.61
C GLY A 130 -5.21 14.82 8.79
N ALA A 131 -4.97 13.86 7.90
CA ALA A 131 -6.03 13.29 7.08
C ALA A 131 -5.75 11.82 6.74
N PHE A 132 -6.81 11.12 6.36
CA PHE A 132 -6.75 9.80 5.74
C PHE A 132 -7.81 9.70 4.67
N TYR A 133 -7.77 8.64 3.87
CA TYR A 133 -8.83 8.32 2.92
C TYR A 133 -9.48 6.99 3.31
N TRP A 134 -10.80 6.92 3.21
CA TRP A 134 -11.55 5.73 3.56
C TRP A 134 -12.49 5.28 2.46
N GLY A 135 -12.61 3.97 2.32
CA GLY A 135 -13.63 3.33 1.51
C GLY A 135 -14.27 2.19 2.28
N ARG A 136 -15.59 2.29 2.48
CA ARG A 136 -16.44 1.24 3.04
C ARG A 136 -16.30 -0.08 2.29
N ALA A 137 -16.36 -1.20 3.00
CA ALA A 137 -16.38 -2.55 2.45
C ALA A 137 -17.32 -2.69 1.22
N LEU A 138 -16.83 -3.42 0.22
CA LEU A 138 -17.56 -3.74 -1.01
C LEU A 138 -18.20 -5.12 -0.94
N ASP A 139 -17.52 -6.06 -0.28
CA ASP A 139 -18.05 -7.39 -0.03
C ASP A 139 -18.76 -7.40 1.34
N PRO A 140 -20.08 -7.65 1.40
CA PRO A 140 -20.79 -7.75 2.67
C PRO A 140 -20.23 -8.82 3.63
N THR A 141 -19.55 -9.85 3.11
CA THR A 141 -18.90 -10.88 3.92
C THR A 141 -17.61 -10.40 4.59
N LEU A 142 -17.02 -9.30 4.08
CA LEU A 142 -15.83 -8.64 4.61
C LEU A 142 -16.18 -7.28 5.25
N ALA A 143 -17.45 -7.08 5.63
CA ALA A 143 -17.93 -5.81 6.19
C ALA A 143 -17.21 -5.40 7.48
N THR A 144 -16.72 -6.37 8.25
CA THR A 144 -15.95 -6.20 9.49
C THR A 144 -14.45 -6.42 9.30
N SER A 145 -14.00 -6.61 8.06
CA SER A 145 -12.58 -6.74 7.73
C SER A 145 -12.02 -5.39 7.28
N TRP A 146 -10.79 -5.10 7.67
CA TRP A 146 -10.15 -3.81 7.45
C TRP A 146 -8.71 -3.98 6.95
N VAL A 147 -8.32 -3.07 6.08
CA VAL A 147 -6.93 -2.91 5.64
C VAL A 147 -6.53 -1.47 5.86
N ILE A 148 -5.51 -1.29 6.68
CA ILE A 148 -4.94 0.00 7.05
C ILE A 148 -3.59 0.10 6.35
N PHE A 149 -3.49 1.02 5.37
CA PHE A 149 -2.30 1.21 4.55
C PHE A 149 -1.61 2.53 4.86
N PHE A 150 -0.35 2.47 5.28
CA PHE A 150 0.50 3.66 5.42
C PHE A 150 1.10 4.08 4.08
N GLU A 151 0.88 5.35 3.72
CA GLU A 151 1.57 6.00 2.60
C GLU A 151 3.09 6.06 2.81
N GLY A 152 3.83 5.87 1.71
CA GLY A 152 5.28 6.07 1.65
C GLY A 152 5.69 7.49 1.27
N GLY A 153 6.98 7.71 1.01
CA GLY A 153 7.48 9.00 0.49
C GLY A 153 8.72 9.54 1.20
N GLY A 154 9.65 8.67 1.59
CA GLY A 154 10.91 9.06 2.25
C GLY A 154 10.73 9.82 3.57
N TRP A 155 11.70 10.66 3.91
CA TRP A 155 11.72 11.44 5.15
C TRP A 155 12.13 12.88 4.86
N CYS A 156 12.34 13.65 5.91
CA CYS A 156 13.18 14.85 5.84
C CYS A 156 14.21 14.78 6.97
N TYR A 157 15.44 15.25 6.74
CA TYR A 157 16.54 14.99 7.68
C TYR A 157 17.14 16.26 8.33
N SER A 158 16.69 17.44 7.90
CA SER A 158 17.13 18.73 8.43
C SER A 158 15.95 19.69 8.57
N GLU A 159 16.10 20.77 9.35
CA GLU A 159 15.07 21.81 9.43
C GLU A 159 14.75 22.42 8.05
N ALA A 160 15.77 22.61 7.20
CA ALA A 160 15.61 23.20 5.87
C ALA A 160 14.86 22.25 4.93
N ASP A 161 15.24 20.98 4.93
CA ASP A 161 14.57 19.91 4.17
C ASP A 161 13.12 19.75 4.63
N CYS A 162 12.89 19.64 5.94
CA CYS A 162 11.54 19.53 6.49
C CYS A 162 10.68 20.79 6.22
N ALA A 163 11.28 21.99 6.19
CA ALA A 163 10.59 23.22 5.82
C ALA A 163 10.17 23.23 4.33
N ASN A 164 10.96 22.63 3.45
CA ASN A 164 10.58 22.45 2.04
C ASN A 164 9.49 21.39 1.92
N ARG A 165 9.63 20.25 2.62
CA ARG A 165 8.65 19.17 2.64
C ARG A 165 7.28 19.64 3.16
N ALA A 166 7.25 20.54 4.14
CA ALA A 166 6.02 21.15 4.65
C ALA A 166 5.18 21.85 3.57
N ARG A 167 5.75 22.18 2.41
CA ARG A 167 5.07 22.83 1.28
C ARG A 167 4.52 21.85 0.24
N THR A 168 4.66 20.53 0.47
CA THR A 168 4.23 19.49 -0.46
C THR A 168 3.11 18.64 0.16
N ASP A 169 2.53 17.74 -0.63
CA ASP A 169 1.54 16.76 -0.17
C ASP A 169 2.09 15.81 0.93
N LEU A 170 3.40 15.77 1.15
CA LEU A 170 4.05 14.95 2.18
C LEU A 170 4.36 15.72 3.47
N GLY A 171 3.90 16.97 3.56
CA GLY A 171 3.99 17.81 4.75
C GLY A 171 2.77 18.71 5.00
N SER A 172 1.81 18.73 4.06
CA SER A 172 0.59 19.53 4.13
C SER A 172 -0.61 18.77 3.57
N SER A 173 -1.77 18.92 4.21
CA SER A 173 -3.05 18.39 3.74
C SER A 173 -3.83 19.36 2.85
N VAL A 174 -3.32 20.57 2.61
CA VAL A 174 -4.08 21.67 1.98
C VAL A 174 -4.53 21.31 0.56
N SER A 175 -3.67 20.66 -0.21
CA SER A 175 -3.89 20.25 -1.61
C SER A 175 -4.51 18.87 -1.76
N TYR A 176 -4.81 18.16 -0.66
CA TYR A 176 -5.37 16.82 -0.75
C TYR A 176 -6.72 16.81 -1.47
N PRO A 177 -6.91 16.02 -2.55
CA PRO A 177 -8.17 15.98 -3.26
C PRO A 177 -9.29 15.41 -2.37
N PRO A 178 -10.56 15.76 -2.60
CA PRO A 178 -11.69 15.24 -1.81
C PRO A 178 -11.84 13.72 -1.92
N THR A 179 -11.35 13.14 -3.02
CA THR A 179 -11.31 11.70 -3.24
C THR A 179 -10.01 11.31 -3.91
N ILE A 180 -9.49 10.13 -3.57
CA ILE A 180 -8.49 9.45 -4.39
C ILE A 180 -9.14 8.26 -5.06
N THR A 181 -8.85 8.07 -6.34
CA THR A 181 -9.28 6.87 -7.03
C THR A 181 -8.31 5.75 -6.73
N GLN A 182 -8.84 4.53 -6.71
CA GLN A 182 -8.04 3.30 -6.67
C GLN A 182 -7.03 3.25 -7.83
N ALA A 183 -7.21 4.07 -8.88
CA ALA A 183 -6.24 4.28 -9.94
C ALA A 183 -4.85 4.76 -9.46
N ARG A 184 -4.74 5.38 -8.27
CA ARG A 184 -3.44 5.76 -7.69
C ARG A 184 -2.76 4.64 -6.89
N TYR A 185 -3.50 3.59 -6.50
CA TYR A 185 -3.01 2.44 -5.71
C TYR A 185 -3.70 1.15 -6.21
N LYS A 186 -3.62 0.87 -7.52
CA LYS A 186 -4.49 -0.06 -8.28
C LYS A 186 -4.34 -1.53 -7.92
N ALA A 187 -3.28 -1.89 -7.24
CA ALA A 187 -2.78 -3.25 -7.26
C ALA A 187 -2.13 -3.64 -5.94
N GLY A 188 -1.67 -4.88 -5.89
CA GLY A 188 -1.04 -5.44 -4.71
C GLY A 188 -1.99 -5.65 -3.56
N ILE A 189 -1.41 -5.72 -2.36
CA ILE A 189 -2.09 -6.08 -1.12
C ILE A 189 -3.22 -5.11 -0.70
N PHE A 190 -3.19 -3.86 -1.19
CA PHE A 190 -4.24 -2.85 -0.99
C PHE A 190 -5.18 -2.70 -2.21
N GLY A 191 -4.87 -3.41 -3.30
CA GLY A 191 -5.60 -3.30 -4.56
C GLY A 191 -7.03 -3.80 -4.42
N PRO A 192 -8.02 -3.17 -5.08
CA PRO A 192 -9.42 -3.51 -4.88
C PRO A 192 -9.90 -4.64 -5.79
N ASN A 193 -9.04 -5.20 -6.65
CA ASN A 193 -9.44 -6.21 -7.61
C ASN A 193 -9.42 -7.62 -6.99
N PRO A 194 -10.56 -8.29 -6.78
CA PRO A 194 -10.61 -9.59 -6.10
C PRO A 194 -9.94 -10.73 -6.90
N SER A 195 -9.73 -10.59 -8.21
CA SER A 195 -8.95 -11.58 -8.96
C SER A 195 -7.44 -11.50 -8.72
N GLN A 196 -6.97 -10.37 -8.17
CA GLN A 196 -5.56 -10.08 -7.88
C GLN A 196 -5.29 -9.96 -6.37
N ASN A 197 -6.33 -9.70 -5.58
CA ASN A 197 -6.28 -9.52 -4.14
C ASN A 197 -7.54 -10.17 -3.51
N PRO A 198 -7.67 -11.51 -3.59
CA PRO A 198 -8.88 -12.21 -3.18
C PRO A 198 -9.18 -12.05 -1.68
N ASP A 199 -8.15 -11.90 -0.85
CA ASP A 199 -8.29 -11.83 0.61
C ASP A 199 -8.77 -10.45 1.10
N PHE A 200 -8.37 -9.36 0.42
CA PHE A 200 -8.52 -8.01 0.97
C PHE A 200 -9.30 -7.03 0.10
N ALA A 201 -9.48 -7.30 -1.20
CA ALA A 201 -10.14 -6.40 -2.15
C ALA A 201 -11.51 -5.88 -1.68
N GLY A 202 -12.30 -6.75 -1.05
CA GLY A 202 -13.66 -6.47 -0.60
C GLY A 202 -13.77 -5.75 0.75
N ALA A 203 -12.69 -5.67 1.53
CA ALA A 203 -12.67 -5.14 2.89
C ALA A 203 -12.86 -3.61 2.95
N ASN A 204 -12.98 -3.05 4.16
CA ASN A 204 -12.80 -1.62 4.38
C ASN A 204 -11.34 -1.25 4.12
N HIS A 205 -11.11 -0.18 3.34
CA HIS A 205 -9.76 0.30 3.04
C HIS A 205 -9.55 1.68 3.67
N VAL A 206 -8.46 1.83 4.41
CA VAL A 206 -7.99 3.10 4.98
C VAL A 206 -6.59 3.38 4.42
N TYR A 207 -6.44 4.50 3.73
CA TYR A 207 -5.15 4.98 3.23
C TYR A 207 -4.71 6.17 4.08
N LEU A 208 -3.70 5.97 4.92
CA LEU A 208 -3.21 6.98 5.86
C LEU A 208 -2.24 7.91 5.14
N LYS A 209 -2.56 9.21 5.12
CA LYS A 209 -1.72 10.20 4.46
C LYS A 209 -0.52 10.56 5.33
N TYR A 210 0.66 10.42 4.74
CA TYR A 210 1.93 10.61 5.43
C TYR A 210 2.36 12.07 5.29
N CYS A 211 2.06 12.87 6.32
CA CYS A 211 2.33 14.31 6.31
C CYS A 211 3.17 14.80 7.52
N ASP A 212 3.76 13.89 8.30
CA ASP A 212 4.53 14.24 9.50
C ASP A 212 6.06 14.21 9.33
N GLY A 213 6.55 13.58 8.26
CA GLY A 213 7.98 13.54 7.91
C GLY A 213 8.84 12.53 8.69
N ASN A 214 8.29 11.79 9.66
CA ASN A 214 9.02 10.74 10.37
C ASN A 214 8.18 9.48 10.63
N SER A 215 7.61 8.89 9.57
CA SER A 215 6.90 7.61 9.64
C SER A 215 5.90 7.52 10.81
N PHE A 216 5.05 8.53 10.99
CA PHE A 216 4.06 8.62 12.08
C PHE A 216 4.64 8.57 13.51
N SER A 217 5.93 8.82 13.70
CA SER A 217 6.59 8.59 15.01
C SER A 217 6.89 9.86 15.80
N GLY A 218 6.86 11.04 15.15
CA GLY A 218 7.12 12.31 15.84
C GLY A 218 6.04 12.67 16.87
N ASP A 219 6.45 13.19 18.03
CA ASP A 219 5.54 13.74 19.06
C ASP A 219 6.14 14.96 19.78
N ARG A 220 6.45 16.01 19.02
CA ARG A 220 7.07 17.23 19.58
C ARG A 220 6.08 18.17 20.26
N GLU A 221 5.97 18.20 21.59
CA GLU A 221 5.03 19.13 22.29
C GLU A 221 5.11 20.59 21.82
N LYS A 222 6.30 21.13 21.55
CA LYS A 222 6.47 22.48 20.99
C LYS A 222 6.96 22.41 19.53
N PRO A 223 6.27 23.09 18.59
CA PRO A 223 6.73 23.22 17.21
C PRO A 223 8.14 23.82 17.11
N VAL A 224 8.87 23.46 16.06
CA VAL A 224 10.17 24.05 15.71
C VAL A 224 9.94 25.25 14.81
N LYS A 225 10.47 26.42 15.17
CA LYS A 225 10.54 27.56 14.26
C LYS A 225 11.88 27.53 13.56
N THR A 226 11.88 27.27 12.26
CA THR A 226 13.11 27.23 11.47
C THR A 226 13.66 28.64 11.26
N THR A 227 14.94 28.73 10.90
CA THR A 227 15.60 30.00 10.52
C THR A 227 14.92 30.70 9.35
N ALA A 228 14.24 29.95 8.48
CA ALA A 228 13.45 30.47 7.35
C ALA A 228 12.04 30.93 7.74
N GLY A 229 11.69 30.93 9.04
CA GLY A 229 10.39 31.38 9.54
C GLY A 229 9.25 30.36 9.39
N VAL A 230 9.56 29.12 8.97
CA VAL A 230 8.56 28.04 8.87
C VAL A 230 8.37 27.40 10.25
N THR A 231 7.13 27.14 10.65
CA THR A 231 6.82 26.43 11.88
C THR A 231 6.53 24.96 11.56
N LEU A 232 7.32 24.05 12.12
CA LEU A 232 7.23 22.61 11.90
C LEU A 232 6.69 21.88 13.13
N HIS A 233 5.69 21.02 12.94
CA HIS A 233 4.92 20.45 14.04
C HIS A 233 5.34 19.03 14.47
N PHE A 234 5.75 18.15 13.55
CA PHE A 234 6.17 16.76 13.81
C PHE A 234 5.22 15.98 14.74
N ARG A 235 3.99 15.71 14.27
CA ARG A 235 2.89 15.13 15.08
C ARG A 235 2.37 13.79 14.58
N GLY A 236 3.23 13.01 13.95
CA GLY A 236 2.91 11.70 13.41
C GLY A 236 2.11 10.83 14.38
N LYS A 237 2.59 10.71 15.63
CA LYS A 237 1.93 9.88 16.65
C LYS A 237 0.50 10.34 16.93
N ARG A 238 0.29 11.65 17.02
CA ARG A 238 -1.02 12.25 17.32
C ARG A 238 -1.99 12.13 16.15
N ILE A 239 -1.48 12.21 14.92
CA ILE A 239 -2.28 11.94 13.73
C ILE A 239 -2.74 10.48 13.77
N LEU A 240 -1.83 9.53 14.01
CA LEU A 240 -2.17 8.12 14.09
C LEU A 240 -3.22 7.85 15.18
N ASP A 241 -3.04 8.42 16.37
CA ASP A 241 -4.00 8.29 17.47
C ASP A 241 -5.39 8.77 17.10
N ALA A 242 -5.46 9.95 16.49
CA ALA A 242 -6.72 10.56 16.10
C ALA A 242 -7.40 9.83 14.93
N VAL A 243 -6.64 9.23 14.00
CA VAL A 243 -7.18 8.40 12.92
C VAL A 243 -7.87 7.16 13.50
N LEU A 244 -7.19 6.42 14.39
CA LEU A 244 -7.76 5.22 15.02
C LEU A 244 -9.01 5.55 15.85
N ASP A 245 -8.96 6.62 16.65
CA ASP A 245 -10.12 7.09 17.43
C ASP A 245 -11.29 7.47 16.50
N THR A 246 -11.01 8.19 15.41
CA THR A 246 -12.04 8.58 14.44
C THR A 246 -12.70 7.37 13.82
N LEU A 247 -11.92 6.41 13.33
CA LEU A 247 -12.41 5.18 12.70
C LEU A 247 -13.27 4.33 13.65
N ALA A 248 -12.89 4.26 14.93
CA ALA A 248 -13.58 3.45 15.93
C ALA A 248 -14.81 4.13 16.52
N MET A 249 -14.73 5.44 16.82
CA MET A 249 -15.77 6.14 17.58
C MET A 249 -16.85 6.78 16.69
N ASP A 250 -16.56 7.08 15.42
CA ASP A 250 -17.56 7.61 14.51
C ASP A 250 -18.40 6.46 13.91
N PRO A 251 -19.72 6.45 14.11
CA PRO A 251 -20.60 5.39 13.62
C PRO A 251 -20.65 5.27 12.09
N THR A 252 -20.13 6.28 11.36
CA THR A 252 -19.98 6.24 9.90
C THR A 252 -18.98 5.17 9.46
N TYR A 253 -17.91 4.97 10.22
CA TYR A 253 -16.81 4.06 9.85
C TYR A 253 -16.92 2.71 10.55
N ASN A 254 -17.24 2.71 11.85
CA ASN A 254 -17.56 1.50 12.60
C ASN A 254 -16.41 0.47 12.71
N LEU A 255 -15.16 0.94 12.87
CA LEU A 255 -13.99 0.07 13.15
C LEU A 255 -14.16 -0.70 14.47
N SER A 256 -15.01 -0.23 15.38
CA SER A 256 -15.31 -0.95 16.64
C SER A 256 -15.88 -2.36 16.44
N GLU A 257 -16.50 -2.62 15.29
CA GLU A 257 -17.02 -3.93 14.92
C GLU A 257 -16.02 -4.78 14.13
N ALA A 258 -14.75 -4.36 14.05
CA ALA A 258 -13.76 -5.09 13.28
C ALA A 258 -13.53 -6.51 13.83
N SER A 259 -13.55 -7.50 12.95
CA SER A 259 -13.16 -8.88 13.23
C SER A 259 -11.74 -9.16 12.75
N ASP A 260 -11.34 -8.52 11.64
CA ASP A 260 -10.06 -8.74 10.98
C ASP A 260 -9.44 -7.40 10.61
N VAL A 261 -8.16 -7.21 10.93
CA VAL A 261 -7.41 -6.02 10.54
C VAL A 261 -6.05 -6.43 9.99
N LEU A 262 -5.78 -6.03 8.74
CA LEU A 262 -4.46 -6.06 8.15
C LEU A 262 -3.83 -4.67 8.23
N LEU A 263 -2.67 -4.57 8.88
CA LEU A 263 -1.82 -3.38 8.80
C LEU A 263 -0.78 -3.57 7.71
N THR A 264 -0.63 -2.61 6.81
CA THR A 264 0.35 -2.67 5.72
C THR A 264 0.75 -1.26 5.31
N GLY A 265 1.64 -1.14 4.33
CA GLY A 265 2.17 0.12 3.85
C GLY A 265 3.41 -0.13 3.02
N CYS A 266 3.82 0.86 2.23
CA CYS A 266 5.01 0.74 1.41
C CYS A 266 6.08 1.80 1.66
N SER A 267 7.35 1.45 1.48
CA SER A 267 8.49 2.37 1.61
C SER A 267 8.56 2.92 3.04
N ALA A 268 8.56 4.24 3.23
CA ALA A 268 8.40 4.86 4.56
C ALA A 268 7.13 4.42 5.30
N GLY A 269 6.06 4.05 4.59
CA GLY A 269 4.86 3.43 5.16
C GLY A 269 5.03 1.95 5.50
N GLY A 270 5.89 1.25 4.76
CA GLY A 270 6.35 -0.10 5.10
C GLY A 270 7.17 -0.07 6.39
N LEU A 271 8.07 0.91 6.53
CA LEU A 271 8.77 1.16 7.80
C LEU A 271 7.76 1.46 8.92
N SER A 272 6.81 2.38 8.69
CA SER A 272 5.76 2.71 9.66
C SER A 272 4.99 1.48 10.15
N THR A 273 4.78 0.49 9.27
CA THR A 273 4.14 -0.78 9.64
C THR A 273 4.96 -1.54 10.71
N TYR A 274 6.29 -1.61 10.59
CA TYR A 274 7.13 -2.20 11.65
C TYR A 274 7.08 -1.40 12.94
N LEU A 275 7.16 -0.06 12.83
CA LEU A 275 7.26 0.84 13.99
C LEU A 275 6.01 0.79 14.87
N HIS A 276 4.83 0.69 14.23
CA HIS A 276 3.54 0.87 14.89
C HIS A 276 2.72 -0.40 15.04
N ALA A 277 3.17 -1.56 14.54
CA ALA A 277 2.39 -2.80 14.58
C ALA A 277 1.84 -3.11 15.98
N ASP A 278 2.73 -3.21 16.97
CA ASP A 278 2.30 -3.55 18.34
C ASP A 278 1.43 -2.47 18.97
N TYR A 279 1.79 -1.19 18.78
CA TYR A 279 1.01 -0.07 19.30
C TYR A 279 -0.42 -0.03 18.74
N ILE A 280 -0.57 -0.28 17.44
CA ILE A 280 -1.89 -0.35 16.80
C ILE A 280 -2.64 -1.58 17.29
N GLY A 281 -1.98 -2.73 17.45
CA GLY A 281 -2.58 -3.92 18.05
C GLY A 281 -3.16 -3.65 19.43
N GLU A 282 -2.36 -3.08 20.34
CA GLU A 282 -2.80 -2.71 21.68
C GLU A 282 -3.98 -1.72 21.67
N ARG A 283 -4.01 -0.79 20.70
CA ARG A 283 -5.14 0.12 20.52
C ARG A 283 -6.38 -0.59 20.02
N LEU A 284 -6.25 -1.53 19.08
CA LEU A 284 -7.36 -2.30 18.53
C LEU A 284 -7.96 -3.25 19.57
N ASP A 285 -7.17 -3.81 20.49
CA ASP A 285 -7.69 -4.61 21.61
C ASP A 285 -8.72 -3.86 22.46
N VAL A 286 -8.58 -2.52 22.55
CA VAL A 286 -9.51 -1.64 23.27
C VAL A 286 -10.63 -1.14 22.34
N LEU A 287 -10.28 -0.75 21.13
CA LEU A 287 -11.20 -0.08 20.20
C LEU A 287 -12.14 -1.04 19.46
N ALA A 288 -11.74 -2.29 19.25
CA ALA A 288 -12.46 -3.29 18.47
C ALA A 288 -12.64 -4.59 19.30
N PRO A 289 -13.63 -4.65 20.21
CA PRO A 289 -13.84 -5.80 21.11
C PRO A 289 -14.13 -7.14 20.41
N ASN A 290 -14.52 -7.10 19.13
CA ASN A 290 -14.81 -8.30 18.33
C ASN A 290 -13.59 -8.81 17.53
N LEU A 291 -12.42 -8.17 17.67
CA LEU A 291 -11.22 -8.50 16.92
C LEU A 291 -10.80 -9.95 17.14
N GLN A 292 -10.71 -10.71 16.05
CA GLN A 292 -10.26 -12.10 16.03
C GLN A 292 -8.86 -12.24 15.43
N ARG A 293 -8.53 -11.38 14.46
CA ARG A 293 -7.27 -11.46 13.72
C ARG A 293 -6.72 -10.06 13.44
N TYR A 294 -5.51 -9.83 13.93
CA TYR A 294 -4.71 -8.66 13.58
C TYR A 294 -3.32 -9.12 13.15
N LYS A 295 -2.89 -8.73 11.95
CA LYS A 295 -1.54 -9.04 11.44
C LYS A 295 -0.98 -7.86 10.64
N ALA A 296 0.33 -7.82 10.51
CA ALA A 296 1.07 -6.77 9.79
C ALA A 296 1.81 -7.32 8.56
N ALA A 297 1.79 -6.60 7.44
CA ALA A 297 2.48 -6.97 6.20
C ALA A 297 3.20 -5.77 5.59
N PRO A 298 4.40 -5.40 6.10
CA PRO A 298 5.18 -4.29 5.55
C PRO A 298 5.73 -4.61 4.15
N CYS A 299 5.59 -3.67 3.22
CA CYS A 299 6.17 -3.75 1.87
C CYS A 299 7.38 -2.81 1.73
N SER A 300 8.54 -3.32 1.26
CA SER A 300 9.74 -2.51 0.98
C SER A 300 10.10 -1.53 2.12
N GLY A 301 9.94 -1.96 3.37
CA GLY A 301 10.10 -1.12 4.56
C GLY A 301 11.32 -1.47 5.41
N PHE A 302 12.07 -2.52 5.04
CA PHE A 302 13.22 -2.99 5.80
C PHE A 302 14.51 -2.33 5.31
N PHE A 303 14.76 -1.10 5.77
CA PHE A 303 15.97 -0.34 5.45
C PHE A 303 17.10 -0.65 6.44
N LEU A 304 18.33 -0.76 5.93
CA LEU A 304 19.50 -1.09 6.74
C LEU A 304 20.22 0.16 7.28
N ASP A 305 20.64 0.07 8.54
CA ASP A 305 21.73 0.86 9.11
C ASP A 305 23.07 0.36 8.55
N HIS A 306 23.41 0.82 7.35
CA HIS A 306 24.57 0.34 6.60
C HIS A 306 25.39 1.52 6.07
N PRO A 307 26.75 1.44 6.10
CA PRO A 307 27.58 2.45 5.46
C PRO A 307 27.39 2.48 3.94
N ASN A 308 27.58 3.63 3.31
CA ASN A 308 27.58 3.69 1.84
C ASN A 308 28.81 2.98 1.24
N ALA A 309 28.94 2.97 -0.09
CA ALA A 309 30.03 2.30 -0.78
C ALA A 309 31.43 2.87 -0.49
N GLU A 310 31.53 4.10 0.01
CA GLU A 310 32.76 4.73 0.50
C GLU A 310 33.02 4.47 2.01
N GLY A 311 32.15 3.73 2.70
CA GLY A 311 32.29 3.43 4.14
C GLY A 311 31.71 4.51 5.06
N LEU A 312 30.94 5.47 4.54
CA LEU A 312 30.36 6.58 5.30
C LEU A 312 28.96 6.25 5.82
N PRO A 313 28.62 6.60 7.08
CA PRO A 313 27.31 6.28 7.67
C PRO A 313 26.23 7.32 7.28
N VAL A 314 25.98 7.51 5.99
CA VAL A 314 25.10 8.59 5.48
C VAL A 314 23.66 8.43 6.00
N TYR A 315 23.03 7.29 5.72
CA TYR A 315 21.65 7.02 6.14
C TYR A 315 21.50 6.91 7.66
N THR A 316 22.50 6.34 8.33
CA THR A 316 22.59 6.32 9.80
C THR A 316 22.45 7.73 10.39
N GLN A 317 23.20 8.70 9.86
CA GLN A 317 23.17 10.08 10.37
C GLN A 317 21.86 10.78 10.03
N GLN A 318 21.30 10.52 8.85
CA GLN A 318 19.98 11.01 8.44
C GLN A 318 18.89 10.54 9.41
N MET A 319 18.83 9.23 9.70
CA MET A 319 17.81 8.66 10.59
C MET A 319 17.98 9.08 12.05
N LYS A 320 19.23 9.25 12.51
CA LYS A 320 19.54 9.90 13.80
C LYS A 320 18.99 11.33 13.86
N ALA A 321 19.22 12.11 12.80
CA ALA A 321 18.85 13.53 12.75
C ALA A 321 17.33 13.70 12.82
N ILE A 322 16.56 12.97 12.01
CA ILE A 322 15.09 13.08 12.04
C ILE A 322 14.47 12.51 13.32
N PHE A 323 15.06 11.46 13.91
CA PHE A 323 14.62 10.95 15.22
C PHE A 323 14.71 12.04 16.29
N ALA A 324 15.85 12.74 16.36
CA ALA A 324 16.07 13.83 17.30
C ALA A 324 15.20 15.05 16.99
N LEU A 325 15.16 15.46 15.72
CA LEU A 325 14.40 16.63 15.27
C LEU A 325 12.92 16.47 15.59
N SER A 326 12.32 15.30 15.32
CA SER A 326 10.89 15.03 15.55
C SER A 326 10.53 14.59 16.97
N ASN A 327 11.49 14.48 17.89
CA ASN A 327 11.28 13.96 19.25
C ASN A 327 10.51 12.63 19.24
N ALA A 328 11.02 11.64 18.50
CA ALA A 328 10.23 10.50 18.09
C ALA A 328 10.09 9.39 19.14
N THR A 329 10.81 9.46 20.27
CA THR A 329 10.88 8.40 21.29
C THR A 329 9.51 7.86 21.71
N ALA A 330 8.52 8.73 21.91
CA ALA A 330 7.18 8.35 22.36
C ALA A 330 6.29 7.71 21.27
N GLY A 331 6.68 7.84 19.99
CA GLY A 331 5.99 7.22 18.87
C GLY A 331 6.66 5.96 18.33
N MET A 332 7.73 5.47 18.96
CA MET A 332 8.41 4.23 18.56
C MET A 332 7.90 3.01 19.33
N ASN A 333 8.25 1.81 18.86
CA ASN A 333 8.04 0.57 19.60
C ASN A 333 8.69 0.65 21.00
N ALA A 334 7.86 0.57 22.04
CA ALA A 334 8.30 0.80 23.42
C ALA A 334 9.33 -0.23 23.90
N ALA A 335 9.21 -1.49 23.47
CA ALA A 335 10.18 -2.54 23.83
C ALA A 335 11.55 -2.29 23.18
N CYS A 336 11.58 -1.83 21.93
CA CYS A 336 12.81 -1.40 21.28
C CYS A 336 13.44 -0.21 22.01
N ILE A 337 12.65 0.82 22.33
CA ILE A 337 13.14 2.00 23.05
C ILE A 337 13.73 1.60 24.40
N ALA A 338 13.07 0.72 25.15
CA ALA A 338 13.57 0.21 26.41
C ALA A 338 14.91 -0.53 26.24
N ALA A 339 15.04 -1.39 25.21
CA ALA A 339 16.26 -2.13 24.93
C ALA A 339 17.47 -1.24 24.58
N HIS A 340 17.24 -0.12 23.89
CA HIS A 340 18.30 0.81 23.48
C HIS A 340 18.50 2.02 24.40
N SER A 341 17.67 2.19 25.43
CA SER A 341 17.83 3.27 26.41
C SER A 341 19.16 3.24 27.17
N PRO A 342 19.70 2.08 27.61
CA PRO A 342 20.96 2.03 28.36
C PRO A 342 22.19 2.52 27.59
N THR A 343 22.20 2.37 26.26
CA THR A 343 23.33 2.83 25.41
C THR A 343 23.13 4.22 24.84
N GLY A 344 21.96 4.82 25.03
CA GLY A 344 21.59 6.09 24.40
C GLY A 344 21.27 6.00 22.91
N ASP A 345 21.13 4.78 22.35
CA ASP A 345 20.92 4.54 20.93
C ASP A 345 19.43 4.39 20.55
N GLN A 346 18.52 5.04 21.28
CA GLN A 346 17.07 4.93 21.04
C GLN A 346 16.67 5.26 19.58
N TRP A 347 17.46 6.08 18.88
CA TRP A 347 17.27 6.40 17.47
C TRP A 347 17.27 5.17 16.55
N LYS A 348 17.92 4.07 16.97
CA LYS A 348 17.91 2.78 16.24
C LYS A 348 16.50 2.25 16.05
N CYS A 349 15.59 2.53 16.99
CA CYS A 349 14.19 2.13 16.87
C CYS A 349 13.43 2.87 15.76
N ASN A 350 14.03 3.89 15.14
CA ASN A 350 13.52 4.50 13.92
C ASN A 350 13.84 3.67 12.65
N LEU A 351 14.37 2.46 12.79
CA LEU A 351 14.74 1.57 11.70
C LEU A 351 14.18 0.17 11.93
N ALA A 352 13.66 -0.45 10.87
CA ALA A 352 13.12 -1.80 10.92
C ALA A 352 14.18 -2.83 11.35
N GLN A 353 15.45 -2.65 10.95
CA GLN A 353 16.56 -3.52 11.33
C GLN A 353 16.65 -3.77 12.85
N TYR A 354 16.29 -2.78 13.68
CA TYR A 354 16.32 -2.91 15.13
C TYR A 354 14.93 -3.18 15.71
N THR A 355 13.91 -2.48 15.22
CA THR A 355 12.54 -2.62 15.72
C THR A 355 11.94 -4.01 15.46
N TYR A 356 12.29 -4.66 14.35
CA TYR A 356 11.74 -5.97 13.97
C TYR A 356 11.94 -7.06 15.05
N ALA A 357 13.06 -7.04 15.76
CA ALA A 357 13.34 -7.99 16.85
C ALA A 357 12.38 -7.85 18.05
N HIS A 358 11.66 -6.73 18.14
CA HIS A 358 10.75 -6.42 19.24
C HIS A 358 9.27 -6.56 18.87
N VAL A 359 8.96 -6.69 17.57
CA VAL A 359 7.57 -6.83 17.08
C VAL A 359 6.95 -8.13 17.61
N GLN A 360 5.82 -8.01 18.31
CA GLN A 360 5.04 -9.14 18.82
C GLN A 360 3.91 -9.56 17.88
N THR A 361 3.32 -8.60 17.19
CA THR A 361 2.26 -8.77 16.20
C THR A 361 2.71 -9.72 15.09
N PRO A 362 1.88 -10.71 14.69
CA PRO A 362 2.22 -11.58 13.57
C PRO A 362 2.52 -10.77 12.30
N ILE A 363 3.67 -11.02 11.68
CA ILE A 363 4.20 -10.15 10.62
C ILE A 363 4.70 -10.92 9.41
N MET A 364 4.35 -10.45 8.20
CA MET A 364 4.80 -10.97 6.91
C MET A 364 5.62 -9.93 6.16
N VAL A 365 6.94 -10.11 6.13
CA VAL A 365 7.85 -9.16 5.48
C VAL A 365 7.81 -9.34 3.96
N LEU A 366 7.46 -8.30 3.21
CA LEU A 366 7.47 -8.31 1.74
C LEU A 366 8.57 -7.36 1.25
N ASN A 367 9.74 -7.88 0.88
CA ASN A 367 10.88 -7.01 0.58
C ASN A 367 11.78 -7.61 -0.50
N SER A 368 12.27 -6.75 -1.41
CA SER A 368 13.40 -7.14 -2.24
C SER A 368 14.67 -7.19 -1.38
N ALA A 369 15.50 -8.22 -1.54
CA ALA A 369 16.84 -8.24 -0.94
C ALA A 369 17.79 -7.21 -1.60
N LEU A 370 17.42 -6.75 -2.80
CA LEU A 370 18.13 -5.76 -3.60
C LEU A 370 17.20 -4.56 -3.88
N ASP A 371 16.45 -4.11 -2.88
CA ASP A 371 15.49 -3.00 -3.02
C ASP A 371 16.15 -1.76 -3.63
N CYS A 372 15.61 -1.28 -4.76
CA CYS A 372 16.30 -0.31 -5.59
C CYS A 372 16.34 1.10 -4.98
N TRP A 373 15.42 1.42 -4.06
CA TRP A 373 15.53 2.62 -3.25
C TRP A 373 16.64 2.46 -2.22
N SER A 374 16.67 1.34 -1.50
CA SER A 374 17.63 1.10 -0.43
C SER A 374 19.07 1.09 -0.94
N THR A 375 19.35 0.38 -2.03
CA THR A 375 20.69 0.39 -2.63
C THR A 375 21.04 1.74 -3.26
N GLY A 376 20.07 2.48 -3.78
CA GLY A 376 20.32 3.81 -4.35
C GLY A 376 20.58 4.89 -3.29
N CYS A 377 19.77 4.91 -2.23
CA CYS A 377 19.74 5.95 -1.22
C CYS A 377 20.50 5.61 0.07
N ILE A 378 21.05 4.40 0.20
CA ILE A 378 21.89 3.99 1.33
C ILE A 378 23.26 3.57 0.82
N LEU A 379 23.32 2.52 -0.02
CA LEU A 379 24.59 1.99 -0.51
C LEU A 379 25.27 2.95 -1.50
N ALA A 380 24.52 3.55 -2.43
CA ALA A 380 25.04 4.45 -3.47
C ALA A 380 24.78 5.93 -3.19
N ALA A 381 24.48 6.29 -1.94
CA ALA A 381 24.26 7.67 -1.54
C ALA A 381 25.56 8.43 -1.36
N GLU A 382 25.58 9.70 -1.77
CA GLU A 382 26.61 10.65 -1.37
C GLU A 382 26.22 11.33 -0.04
N ARG A 383 27.24 11.77 0.71
CA ARG A 383 27.02 12.55 1.92
C ARG A 383 26.46 13.94 1.58
N GLU A 384 25.34 14.28 2.21
CA GLU A 384 24.78 15.62 2.17
C GLU A 384 25.63 16.67 2.90
N ALA A 385 25.64 17.89 2.37
CA ALA A 385 26.19 19.04 3.08
C ALA A 385 25.38 19.30 4.37
N PRO A 386 26.01 19.76 5.47
CA PRO A 386 25.26 20.13 6.68
C PRO A 386 24.19 21.18 6.38
N GLY A 387 22.94 20.90 6.79
CA GLY A 387 21.81 21.80 6.54
C GLY A 387 21.28 21.78 5.11
N ALA A 388 21.66 20.78 4.30
CA ALA A 388 21.11 20.59 2.97
C ALA A 388 19.58 20.55 2.99
N SER A 389 19.00 21.11 1.95
CA SER A 389 17.56 21.22 1.74
C SER A 389 17.01 20.10 0.84
N GLN A 390 17.87 19.19 0.40
CA GLN A 390 17.55 18.04 -0.44
C GLN A 390 17.48 16.78 0.41
N ASN A 391 16.51 15.93 0.10
CA ASN A 391 16.21 14.68 0.81
C ASN A 391 17.17 13.55 0.36
N GLY A 392 18.47 13.74 0.64
CA GLY A 392 19.56 12.82 0.28
C GLY A 392 19.95 12.80 -1.21
N ASN A 393 21.21 12.53 -1.49
CA ASN A 393 21.76 12.45 -2.84
C ASN A 393 21.95 10.98 -3.23
N CYS A 394 20.84 10.34 -3.60
CA CYS A 394 20.81 8.93 -3.98
C CYS A 394 21.54 8.70 -5.30
N SER A 395 22.17 7.53 -5.44
CA SER A 395 22.82 7.09 -6.69
C SER A 395 23.91 8.03 -7.21
N ALA A 396 24.44 8.88 -6.33
CA ALA A 396 25.46 9.88 -6.64
C ALA A 396 26.87 9.46 -6.24
N SER A 397 27.01 8.36 -5.48
CA SER A 397 28.29 7.77 -5.13
C SER A 397 29.14 7.50 -6.38
N THR A 398 30.38 8.00 -6.34
CA THR A 398 31.37 7.77 -7.41
C THR A 398 31.89 6.33 -7.44
N ALA A 399 31.55 5.52 -6.43
CA ALA A 399 31.86 4.09 -6.40
C ALA A 399 31.04 3.26 -7.42
N PHE A 400 30.00 3.85 -8.03
CA PHE A 400 29.16 3.21 -9.03
C PHE A 400 29.29 3.87 -10.41
N PRO A 401 29.29 3.11 -11.51
CA PRO A 401 29.19 3.67 -12.86
C PRO A 401 27.89 4.45 -13.05
N LYS A 402 27.90 5.46 -13.93
CA LYS A 402 26.67 6.19 -14.31
C LYS A 402 25.62 5.21 -14.85
N GLY A 403 24.40 5.27 -14.30
CA GLY A 403 23.31 4.37 -14.67
C GLY A 403 23.32 3.01 -13.94
N CYS A 404 24.22 2.81 -12.98
CA CYS A 404 24.17 1.75 -11.97
C CYS A 404 23.62 2.31 -10.66
N ALA A 405 23.02 1.46 -9.82
CA ALA A 405 22.48 1.82 -8.49
C ALA A 405 21.46 2.98 -8.46
N CYS A 406 20.85 3.29 -9.59
CA CYS A 406 19.69 4.15 -9.74
C CYS A 406 18.39 3.40 -9.47
N TYR A 407 17.31 4.14 -9.23
CA TYR A 407 15.98 3.57 -9.08
C TYR A 407 15.52 2.86 -10.36
N GLY A 408 15.18 1.58 -10.25
CA GLY A 408 14.61 0.76 -11.35
C GLY A 408 15.53 0.51 -12.56
N CYS A 409 16.81 0.89 -12.50
CA CYS A 409 17.67 0.79 -13.67
C CYS A 409 18.26 -0.61 -13.90
N ALA A 410 18.83 -0.80 -15.09
CA ALA A 410 19.34 -2.06 -15.58
C ALA A 410 20.71 -2.42 -14.98
N ILE A 411 20.77 -2.61 -13.65
CA ILE A 411 22.02 -2.89 -12.92
C ILE A 411 22.80 -4.09 -13.47
N GLU A 412 22.11 -5.01 -14.14
CA GLU A 412 22.70 -6.16 -14.82
C GLU A 412 23.48 -5.82 -16.08
N ARG A 413 23.24 -4.66 -16.68
CA ARG A 413 23.91 -4.18 -17.89
C ARG A 413 24.86 -3.02 -17.62
N THR A 414 24.55 -2.20 -16.62
CA THR A 414 25.25 -0.93 -16.37
C THR A 414 26.30 -1.01 -15.27
N CYS A 415 26.15 -1.92 -14.30
CA CYS A 415 27.12 -2.07 -13.24
C CYS A 415 28.35 -2.87 -13.70
N SER A 416 29.53 -2.46 -13.25
CA SER A 416 30.75 -3.28 -13.36
C SER A 416 30.65 -4.48 -12.41
N ALA A 417 31.47 -5.52 -12.64
CA ALA A 417 31.54 -6.67 -11.74
C ALA A 417 31.88 -6.28 -10.29
N SER A 418 32.78 -5.30 -10.10
CA SER A 418 33.15 -4.79 -8.78
C SER A 418 32.01 -3.99 -8.11
N ALA A 419 31.28 -3.18 -8.88
CA ALA A 419 30.09 -2.49 -8.37
C ALA A 419 29.00 -3.49 -7.98
N PHE A 420 28.82 -4.54 -8.78
CA PHE A 420 27.86 -5.60 -8.52
C PHE A 420 28.20 -6.44 -7.28
N GLN A 421 29.49 -6.64 -6.97
CA GLN A 421 29.90 -7.28 -5.72
C GLN A 421 29.32 -6.55 -4.49
N ARG A 422 29.24 -5.22 -4.51
CA ARG A 422 28.64 -4.44 -3.42
C ARG A 422 27.15 -4.72 -3.24
N PHE A 423 26.42 -5.04 -4.32
CA PHE A 423 25.02 -5.48 -4.23
C PHE A 423 24.90 -6.87 -3.58
N GLN A 424 25.84 -7.78 -3.86
CA GLN A 424 25.86 -9.08 -3.20
C GLN A 424 26.20 -8.95 -1.71
N ASP A 425 27.15 -8.07 -1.36
CA ASP A 425 27.49 -7.78 0.04
C ASP A 425 26.32 -7.12 0.78
N TRP A 426 25.58 -6.24 0.09
CA TRP A 426 24.32 -5.67 0.58
C TRP A 426 23.25 -6.74 0.81
N GLU A 427 22.99 -7.60 -0.17
CA GLU A 427 22.02 -8.70 -0.05
C GLU A 427 22.36 -9.62 1.13
N HIS A 428 23.65 -9.92 1.31
CA HIS A 428 24.12 -10.68 2.47
C HIS A 428 23.80 -9.98 3.79
N SER A 429 24.15 -8.69 3.91
CA SER A 429 23.89 -7.88 5.10
C SER A 429 22.39 -7.74 5.39
N PHE A 430 21.58 -7.62 4.33
CA PHE A 430 20.12 -7.57 4.42
C PHE A 430 19.55 -8.87 5.00
N LEU A 431 19.95 -10.00 4.42
CA LEU A 431 19.48 -11.31 4.86
C LEU A 431 19.94 -11.61 6.29
N GLU A 432 21.17 -11.27 6.66
CA GLU A 432 21.65 -11.42 8.03
C GLU A 432 20.81 -10.60 9.02
N ALA A 433 20.61 -9.31 8.74
CA ALA A 433 19.82 -8.41 9.58
C ALA A 433 18.36 -8.86 9.75
N LEU A 434 17.75 -9.38 8.68
CA LEU A 434 16.36 -9.85 8.72
C LEU A 434 16.20 -11.20 9.42
N THR A 435 17.11 -12.14 9.18
CA THR A 435 16.96 -13.53 9.63
C THR A 435 17.51 -13.79 11.03
N ALA A 436 18.45 -12.98 11.51
CA ALA A 436 19.05 -13.15 12.84
C ALA A 436 18.06 -13.02 14.02
N PRO A 437 17.06 -12.10 14.01
CA PRO A 437 16.10 -11.99 15.11
C PRO A 437 15.17 -13.19 15.23
N ALA A 438 14.85 -13.58 16.47
CA ALA A 438 13.89 -14.67 16.75
C ALA A 438 12.51 -14.44 16.11
N THR A 439 12.13 -13.18 15.86
CA THR A 439 10.91 -12.80 15.13
C THR A 439 10.80 -13.50 13.78
N TYR A 440 11.90 -13.68 13.04
CA TYR A 440 11.89 -14.35 11.73
C TYR A 440 11.48 -15.83 11.79
N HIS A 441 11.77 -16.48 12.93
CA HIS A 441 11.53 -17.90 13.14
C HIS A 441 10.25 -18.20 13.94
N LYS A 442 9.53 -17.16 14.39
CA LYS A 442 8.33 -17.31 15.22
C LYS A 442 7.17 -17.86 14.37
N PRO A 443 6.48 -18.93 14.81
CA PRO A 443 5.26 -19.41 14.15
C PRO A 443 4.22 -18.30 14.00
N GLY A 444 3.53 -18.26 12.85
CA GLY A 444 2.60 -17.19 12.49
C GLY A 444 3.28 -15.97 11.86
N ASN A 445 4.61 -15.89 11.83
CA ASN A 445 5.35 -14.91 11.05
C ASN A 445 5.76 -15.49 9.69
N GLY A 446 6.16 -14.59 8.78
CA GLY A 446 6.68 -14.96 7.49
C GLY A 446 7.53 -13.86 6.87
N ALA A 447 8.18 -14.21 5.76
CA ALA A 447 8.94 -13.30 4.94
C ALA A 447 8.91 -13.80 3.50
N PHE A 448 8.44 -12.97 2.58
CA PHE A 448 8.58 -13.17 1.15
C PHE A 448 9.70 -12.27 0.64
N ILE A 449 10.91 -12.83 0.57
CA ILE A 449 12.11 -12.12 0.14
C ILE A 449 12.49 -12.58 -1.26
N TYR A 450 12.66 -11.62 -2.17
CA TYR A 450 12.90 -11.86 -3.59
C TYR A 450 14.08 -11.02 -4.10
N SER A 451 14.71 -11.44 -5.21
CA SER A 451 15.94 -10.81 -5.75
C SER A 451 15.70 -9.78 -6.86
N CYS A 452 14.43 -9.43 -7.13
CA CYS A 452 14.09 -8.44 -8.15
C CYS A 452 14.46 -7.03 -7.72
N TYR A 453 15.16 -6.30 -8.59
CA TYR A 453 15.56 -4.92 -8.37
C TYR A 453 14.38 -3.94 -8.55
N THR A 454 13.49 -3.93 -7.55
CA THR A 454 12.23 -3.18 -7.52
C THR A 454 12.06 -2.52 -6.16
N HIS A 455 11.04 -1.68 -6.04
CA HIS A 455 10.62 -1.08 -4.78
C HIS A 455 9.09 -1.05 -4.76
N CYS A 456 8.49 -1.39 -3.62
CA CYS A 456 7.04 -1.47 -3.46
C CYS A 456 6.30 -2.54 -4.27
N ALA A 457 6.96 -3.61 -4.67
CA ALA A 457 6.34 -4.65 -5.50
C ALA A 457 5.07 -5.25 -4.87
N GLY A 458 5.05 -5.48 -3.55
CA GLY A 458 3.90 -6.06 -2.85
C GLY A 458 2.66 -5.16 -2.79
N SER A 459 2.81 -3.85 -3.02
CA SER A 459 1.70 -2.90 -3.14
C SER A 459 1.43 -2.49 -4.60
N GLN A 460 1.96 -3.24 -5.57
CA GLN A 460 1.86 -2.96 -7.01
C GLN A 460 1.42 -4.21 -7.78
N SER A 461 1.39 -4.11 -9.12
CA SER A 461 1.08 -5.22 -10.04
C SER A 461 1.93 -6.47 -9.77
N LEU A 462 3.18 -6.25 -9.39
CA LEU A 462 4.19 -7.29 -9.14
C LEU A 462 3.82 -8.27 -8.02
N PHE A 463 2.88 -7.91 -7.14
CA PHE A 463 2.36 -8.78 -6.08
C PHE A 463 1.84 -10.12 -6.60
N ASN A 464 1.32 -10.15 -7.83
CA ASN A 464 0.78 -11.37 -8.45
C ASN A 464 1.76 -12.04 -9.42
N SER A 465 2.89 -11.41 -9.75
CA SER A 465 3.80 -11.91 -10.79
C SER A 465 5.16 -12.34 -10.25
N ILE A 466 5.67 -11.70 -9.19
CA ILE A 466 6.95 -12.13 -8.60
C ILE A 466 6.71 -13.43 -7.84
N GLU A 467 7.52 -14.42 -8.18
CA GLU A 467 7.50 -15.76 -7.60
C GLU A 467 8.82 -16.08 -6.91
N VAL A 468 8.74 -16.84 -5.83
CA VAL A 468 9.87 -17.52 -5.20
C VAL A 468 9.47 -18.98 -5.06
N ASP A 469 10.29 -19.89 -5.60
CA ASP A 469 10.02 -21.33 -5.65
C ASP A 469 8.63 -21.67 -6.25
N GLY A 470 8.21 -20.92 -7.26
CA GLY A 470 6.92 -21.09 -7.96
C GLY A 470 5.70 -20.59 -7.18
N VAL A 471 5.90 -19.89 -6.06
CA VAL A 471 4.82 -19.29 -5.26
C VAL A 471 4.83 -17.79 -5.44
N THR A 472 3.71 -17.21 -5.85
CA THR A 472 3.57 -15.75 -5.98
C THR A 472 3.53 -15.09 -4.61
N MET A 473 3.92 -13.82 -4.54
CA MET A 473 3.82 -13.03 -3.30
C MET A 473 2.37 -13.01 -2.77
N GLN A 474 1.38 -12.89 -3.65
CA GLN A 474 -0.05 -12.96 -3.29
C GLN A 474 -0.41 -14.30 -2.65
N ALA A 475 -0.02 -15.42 -3.26
CA ALA A 475 -0.32 -16.75 -2.72
C ALA A 475 0.36 -16.97 -1.36
N ALA A 476 1.60 -16.51 -1.20
CA ALA A 476 2.32 -16.56 0.07
C ALA A 476 1.60 -15.75 1.17
N VAL A 477 1.15 -14.53 0.86
CA VAL A 477 0.38 -13.69 1.79
C VAL A 477 -0.96 -14.34 2.12
N SER A 478 -1.66 -14.92 1.15
CA SER A 478 -2.95 -15.59 1.39
C SER A 478 -2.78 -16.81 2.31
N ALA A 479 -1.74 -17.62 2.08
CA ALA A 479 -1.41 -18.75 2.95
C ALA A 479 -1.09 -18.28 4.37
N TRP A 480 -0.21 -17.27 4.52
CA TRP A 480 0.14 -16.70 5.81
C TRP A 480 -1.05 -16.03 6.51
N TRP A 481 -1.91 -15.32 5.79
CA TRP A 481 -3.04 -14.63 6.39
C TRP A 481 -4.00 -15.62 7.06
N ASN A 482 -4.17 -16.79 6.43
CA ASN A 482 -5.11 -17.84 6.84
C ASN A 482 -4.48 -18.95 7.71
N ASP A 483 -3.18 -18.86 8.04
CA ASP A 483 -2.48 -19.77 8.96
C ASP A 483 -1.79 -18.96 10.08
N ALA A 484 -1.86 -19.46 11.31
CA ALA A 484 -1.20 -18.87 12.47
C ALA A 484 -0.18 -19.81 13.13
N THR A 485 0.00 -21.00 12.55
CA THR A 485 0.70 -22.12 13.20
C THR A 485 2.03 -22.45 12.56
N THR A 486 2.27 -22.04 11.31
CA THR A 486 3.54 -22.28 10.62
C THR A 486 4.27 -20.97 10.27
N THR A 487 5.53 -21.11 9.88
CA THR A 487 6.35 -20.00 9.35
C THR A 487 6.25 -19.98 7.84
N HIS A 488 6.00 -18.80 7.25
CA HIS A 488 5.84 -18.63 5.80
C HIS A 488 7.05 -17.89 5.20
N ASN A 489 8.21 -18.55 5.21
CA ASN A 489 9.48 -17.96 4.77
C ASN A 489 9.86 -18.43 3.36
N TYR A 490 10.09 -17.46 2.48
CA TYR A 490 10.53 -17.61 1.10
C TYR A 490 11.81 -16.80 0.91
N SER A 491 12.87 -17.43 0.43
CA SER A 491 14.20 -16.84 0.34
C SER A 491 14.59 -16.50 -1.10
N PRO A 492 15.34 -15.41 -1.32
CA PRO A 492 15.71 -15.01 -2.67
C PRO A 492 16.76 -15.98 -3.23
N CYS A 493 16.76 -16.14 -4.55
CA CYS A 493 17.94 -16.68 -5.23
C CYS A 493 19.06 -15.63 -5.24
N ARG A 494 20.31 -16.09 -5.26
CA ARG A 494 21.47 -15.19 -5.34
C ARG A 494 21.72 -14.75 -6.77
N TRP A 495 21.85 -13.45 -7.00
CA TRP A 495 22.26 -12.93 -8.30
C TRP A 495 23.78 -12.89 -8.42
N ILE A 496 24.34 -13.60 -9.41
CA ILE A 496 25.78 -13.88 -9.51
C ILE A 496 26.59 -12.72 -10.12
N GLY A 497 26.01 -11.87 -10.97
CA GLY A 497 26.78 -10.79 -11.59
C GLY A 497 26.12 -10.08 -12.78
N PRO A 498 26.75 -8.99 -13.26
CA PRO A 498 26.32 -8.29 -14.46
C PRO A 498 26.58 -9.14 -15.71
N GLY A 499 25.74 -9.00 -16.72
CA GLY A 499 25.76 -9.81 -17.95
C GLY A 499 25.22 -11.24 -17.79
N GLN A 500 24.78 -11.63 -16.59
CA GLN A 500 24.06 -12.89 -16.35
C GLN A 500 22.56 -12.65 -16.30
N GLN A 501 21.78 -13.67 -16.67
CA GLN A 501 20.33 -13.64 -16.49
C GLN A 501 20.01 -13.44 -15.00
N GLN A 502 19.02 -12.58 -14.71
CA GLN A 502 18.47 -12.43 -13.37
C GLN A 502 18.08 -13.82 -12.84
N CYS A 503 18.51 -14.15 -11.62
CA CYS A 503 18.33 -15.49 -11.07
C CYS A 503 16.86 -15.84 -10.86
N ASN A 504 16.04 -14.83 -10.61
CA ASN A 504 14.60 -14.99 -10.52
C ASN A 504 13.95 -14.61 -11.87
N PRO A 505 13.45 -15.59 -12.64
CA PRO A 505 12.92 -15.34 -13.98
C PRO A 505 11.62 -14.54 -13.99
N SER A 506 10.94 -14.41 -12.84
CA SER A 506 9.71 -13.64 -12.69
C SER A 506 9.91 -12.14 -12.53
N CYS A 507 11.17 -11.69 -12.38
CA CYS A 507 11.46 -10.27 -12.25
C CYS A 507 11.17 -9.49 -13.55
N PRO A 508 10.65 -8.24 -13.43
CA PRO A 508 10.41 -7.41 -14.60
C PRO A 508 11.72 -7.06 -15.32
N TRP A 509 11.68 -7.01 -16.65
CA TRP A 509 12.82 -6.60 -17.47
C TRP A 509 13.12 -5.11 -17.29
N ALA A 510 14.35 -4.69 -17.57
CA ALA A 510 14.79 -3.29 -17.48
C ALA A 510 13.86 -2.23 -18.12
N GLY A 511 13.26 -2.54 -19.27
CA GLY A 511 12.36 -1.61 -19.97
C GLY A 511 10.98 -1.49 -19.31
N ASP A 512 10.52 -2.54 -18.62
CA ASP A 512 9.24 -2.54 -17.91
C ASP A 512 9.37 -1.90 -16.52
N ARG A 513 10.56 -1.97 -15.90
CA ARG A 513 10.86 -1.31 -14.63
C ARG A 513 10.64 0.21 -14.68
N THR A 514 10.86 0.86 -15.83
CA THR A 514 10.64 2.31 -16.00
C THR A 514 9.18 2.71 -16.15
N LEU A 515 8.29 1.82 -16.62
CA LEU A 515 6.86 2.12 -16.80
C LEU A 515 6.11 2.09 -15.46
N GLU A 516 6.49 1.19 -14.54
CA GLU A 516 5.96 1.16 -13.16
C GLU A 516 6.38 2.40 -12.35
N VAL A 517 7.55 2.98 -12.65
CA VAL A 517 8.07 4.20 -12.03
C VAL A 517 7.20 5.41 -12.40
N THR A 518 6.78 5.55 -13.66
CA THR A 518 5.95 6.70 -14.08
C THR A 518 4.57 6.72 -13.43
N GLU A 519 4.01 5.57 -13.05
CA GLU A 519 2.68 5.48 -12.43
C GLU A 519 2.72 5.59 -10.89
N ALA A 520 3.77 5.08 -10.23
CA ALA A 520 3.93 5.18 -8.77
C ALA A 520 4.33 6.61 -8.32
N TRP A 521 5.03 7.37 -9.16
CA TRP A 521 5.68 8.64 -8.77
C TRP A 521 4.98 9.92 -9.25
N GLN A 522 3.86 9.83 -9.99
CA GLN A 522 2.95 10.99 -10.15
C GLN A 522 2.31 11.41 -8.80
N VAL A 523 2.56 10.68 -7.72
CA VAL A 523 2.18 11.02 -6.36
C VAL A 523 3.39 11.62 -5.61
N GLY A 524 3.56 12.94 -5.75
CA GLY A 524 4.17 13.78 -4.72
C GLY A 524 5.70 13.92 -4.67
N GLU A 525 6.45 13.19 -5.47
CA GLU A 525 7.91 13.26 -5.48
C GLU A 525 8.44 13.72 -6.84
N ASN A 526 8.65 15.03 -6.99
CA ASN A 526 9.46 15.59 -8.07
C ASN A 526 10.96 15.28 -7.83
N PHE A 527 11.34 14.00 -7.77
CA PHE A 527 12.75 13.61 -7.75
C PHE A 527 13.38 13.61 -9.15
N LEU A 528 12.59 13.67 -10.22
CA LEU A 528 13.07 13.59 -11.61
C LEU A 528 13.10 14.92 -12.36
N ALA A 529 12.72 16.05 -11.75
CA ALA A 529 12.65 17.32 -12.47
C ALA A 529 14.03 17.85 -12.94
N ASP A 530 15.15 17.36 -12.38
CA ASP A 530 16.50 17.86 -12.71
C ASP A 530 17.42 16.86 -13.46
N TYR A 531 16.92 15.71 -13.94
CA TYR A 531 17.76 14.68 -14.59
C TYR A 531 17.42 14.31 -16.03
N HIS A 532 16.91 15.27 -16.82
CA HIS A 532 16.92 15.17 -18.29
C HIS A 532 17.99 16.08 -18.92
N PRO A 533 19.25 15.67 -19.06
CA PRO A 533 20.09 16.18 -20.13
C PRO A 533 19.83 15.34 -21.39
N HIS A 534 19.18 15.95 -22.38
CA HIS A 534 19.29 15.68 -23.82
C HIS A 534 19.58 14.23 -24.27
N TYR A 535 18.53 13.56 -24.74
CA TYR A 535 18.64 12.58 -25.83
C TYR A 535 17.54 12.86 -26.86
N LEU A 536 17.86 13.74 -27.80
CA LEU A 536 17.45 13.68 -29.20
C LEU A 536 18.73 13.49 -30.02
#